data_AF-A0A1J5P633-F1
#
_entry.id   AF-A0A1J5P633-F1
#
_cell.length_a   1.000
_cell.length_b   1.000
_cell.length_c   1.000
_cell.angle_alpha   90.00
_cell.angle_beta   90.00
_cell.angle_gamma   90.00
#
_symmetry.space_group_name_H-M   'P 1'
#
loop_
_entity.id
_entity.type
_entity.pdbx_description
1 polymer ?
#
loop_
_entity_poly.entity_id
_entity_poly.type
_entity_poly.pdbx_seq_one_letter_code
_entity_poly.pdbx_strand_id
1 'polypeptide(L)' 'MTGRIKPTACPQFGRGCTPEMPLGALMVSSEGACAAYWQYGGARAAAE' A
#
# COMPACT_ATOMS: atom_id res chain seq x y z
N MET A 1 8.26 -6.77 -10.13
CA MET A 1 8.32 -5.45 -9.48
C MET A 1 9.76 -4.98 -9.48
N THR A 2 10.06 -3.73 -9.84
CA THR A 2 11.44 -3.24 -9.99
C THR A 2 11.99 -2.48 -8.79
N GLY A 3 11.19 -2.30 -7.72
CA GLY A 3 11.64 -1.69 -6.46
C GLY A 3 12.05 -0.21 -6.55
N ARG A 4 11.62 0.51 -7.60
CA ARG A 4 12.05 1.91 -7.86
C ARG A 4 11.64 2.91 -6.78
N ILE A 5 10.50 2.69 -6.13
CA ILE A 5 10.01 3.52 -5.02
C ILE A 5 9.35 2.63 -3.96
N LYS A 6 9.39 3.08 -2.70
CA LYS A 6 8.65 2.43 -1.60
C LYS A 6 7.17 2.81 -1.65
N PRO A 7 6.25 1.97 -1.13
CA PRO A 7 4.82 2.32 -1.05
C PRO A 7 4.55 3.65 -0.35
N THR A 8 5.31 3.98 0.70
CA THR A 8 5.19 5.27 1.42
C THR A 8 5.59 6.49 0.60
N ALA A 9 6.33 6.31 -0.51
CA ALA A 9 6.65 7.37 -1.46
C ALA A 9 5.61 7.49 -2.59
N CYS A 10 4.63 6.58 -2.64
CA CYS A 10 3.53 6.66 -3.60
C CYS A 10 2.47 7.66 -3.08
N PRO A 11 2.10 8.69 -3.86
CA PRO A 11 1.16 9.73 -3.42
C PRO A 11 -0.26 9.22 -3.17
N GLN A 12 -0.60 8.04 -3.69
CA GLN A 12 -1.92 7.43 -3.52
C GLN A 12 -1.97 6.43 -2.36
N PHE A 13 -0.82 5.94 -1.88
CA PHE A 13 -0.78 4.92 -0.83
C PHE A 13 -1.40 5.45 0.46
N GLY A 14 -2.42 4.75 0.98
CA GLY A 14 -3.13 5.11 2.19
C GLY A 14 -4.07 6.31 2.09
N ARG A 15 -4.21 6.92 0.90
CA ARG A 15 -5.19 7.99 0.63
C ARG A 15 -6.29 7.49 -0.29
N GLY A 16 -5.91 7.21 -1.55
CA GLY A 16 -6.81 6.69 -2.58
C GLY A 16 -6.59 5.22 -2.89
N CYS A 17 -5.41 4.68 -2.54
CA CYS A 17 -5.07 3.27 -2.66
C CYS A 17 -5.06 2.66 -1.26
N THR A 18 -6.11 1.91 -0.95
CA THR A 18 -6.33 1.17 0.30
C THR A 18 -6.77 -0.26 -0.02
N PRO A 19 -6.86 -1.19 0.95
CA PRO A 19 -7.37 -2.53 0.69
C PRO A 19 -8.82 -2.54 0.18
N GLU A 20 -9.63 -1.56 0.59
CA GLU A 20 -11.02 -1.39 0.16
C GLU A 20 -11.12 -0.78 -1.25
N MET A 21 -10.20 0.13 -1.58
CA MET A 21 -10.07 0.74 -2.92
C MET A 21 -8.67 0.52 -3.50
N PRO A 22 -8.36 -0.70 -3.98
CA PRO A 22 -7.04 -0.99 -4.50
C PRO A 22 -6.88 -0.43 -5.92
N LEU A 23 -5.89 0.42 -6.13
CA LEU A 23 -5.58 0.98 -7.46
C LEU A 23 -4.68 0.08 -8.33
N GLY A 24 -4.19 -1.03 -7.79
CA GLY A 24 -3.33 -1.95 -8.55
C GLY A 24 -2.93 -3.20 -7.80
N ALA A 25 -2.28 -4.12 -8.52
CA ALA A 25 -1.92 -5.46 -8.03
C ALA A 25 -1.05 -5.46 -6.76
N LEU A 26 -0.29 -4.40 -6.53
CA LEU A 26 0.55 -4.22 -5.33
C LEU A 26 -0.27 -4.10 -4.04
N MET A 27 -1.53 -3.67 -4.14
CA MET A 27 -2.46 -3.52 -3.01
C MET A 27 -3.47 -4.67 -2.95
N VAL A 28 -3.85 -5.25 -4.11
CA VAL A 28 -4.77 -6.39 -4.17
C VAL A 28 -4.13 -7.68 -3.65
N SER A 29 -2.86 -7.93 -4.02
CA SER A 29 -2.16 -9.14 -3.60
C SER A 29 -1.70 -9.02 -2.16
N SER A 30 -1.93 -10.05 -1.35
CA SER A 30 -1.40 -10.19 0.00
C SER A 30 0.14 -10.24 0.04
N GLU A 31 0.77 -10.70 -1.04
CA GLU A 31 2.23 -10.65 -1.23
C GLU A 31 2.71 -9.33 -1.85
N GLY A 32 1.78 -8.43 -2.19
CA GLY A 32 2.06 -7.14 -2.77
C GLY A 32 2.73 -6.20 -1.77
N ALA A 33 3.73 -5.45 -2.24
CA ALA A 33 4.47 -4.53 -1.39
C ALA A 33 3.58 -3.48 -0.71
N CYS A 34 2.54 -2.97 -1.39
CA CYS A 34 1.63 -2.01 -0.78
C CYS A 34 0.76 -2.68 0.29
N ALA A 35 0.21 -3.87 0.03
CA ALA A 35 -0.56 -4.61 1.03
C ALA A 35 0.29 -4.96 2.27
N ALA A 36 1.54 -5.38 2.07
CA ALA A 36 2.46 -5.67 3.17
C ALA A 36 2.79 -4.41 3.99
N TYR A 37 3.06 -3.27 3.34
CA TYR A 37 3.27 -2.00 4.04
C TYR A 37 2.01 -1.51 4.76
N TRP A 38 0.82 -1.77 4.20
CA TRP A 38 -0.44 -1.44 4.86
C TRP A 38 -0.66 -2.26 6.13
N GLN A 39 -0.41 -3.57 6.06
CA GLN A 39 -0.65 -4.49 7.17
C GLN A 39 0.43 -4.43 8.26
N TYR A 40 1.71 -4.36 7.88
CA TYR A 40 2.84 -4.47 8.81
C TYR A 40 3.64 -3.18 8.96
N GLY A 41 3.57 -2.27 8.00
CA GLY A 41 4.35 -1.03 7.97
C GLY A 41 3.75 0.12 8.79
N GLY A 42 2.71 -0.12 9.59
CA GLY A 42 2.07 0.88 10.44
C GLY A 42 1.17 1.88 9.70
N ALA A 43 1.02 1.78 8.38
CA ALA A 43 0.18 2.69 7.60
C ALA A 43 -1.30 2.61 7.98
N ARG A 44 -1.77 1.46 8.49
CA ARG A 44 -3.12 1.30 9.04
C ARG A 44 -3.38 2.20 10.26
N ALA A 45 -2.39 2.45 11.11
CA ALA A 45 -2.55 3.26 12.32
C ALA A 45 -2.65 4.77 12.06
N ALA A 46 -2.27 5.23 10.86
CA ALA A 46 -2.39 6.63 10.43
C ALA A 46 -3.72 6.93 9.72
N ALA A 47 -4.54 5.90 9.45
CA ALA A 47 -5.84 6.01 8.80
C ALA A 47 -7.03 5.91 9.79
N GLU A 48 -6.73 5.78 11.09
CA GLU A 48 -7.69 5.90 12.21
C GLU A 48 -7.71 7.34 12.75
#